data_AF-A0A151IAH8-F1
#
_entry.id   AF-A0A151IAH8-F1
#
_cell.length_a   1.000
_cell.length_b   1.000
_cell.length_c   1.000
_cell.angle_alpha   90.00
_cell.angle_beta   90.00
_cell.angle_gamma   90.00
#
_symmetry.space_group_name_H-M   'P 1'
#
loop_
_entity.id
_entity.type
_entity.pdbx_description
1 polymer ?
#
loop_
_entity_poly.entity_id
_entity_poly.type
_entity_poly.pdbx_seq_one_letter_code
_entity_poly.pdbx_strand_id
1 'polypeptide(L)'
;MTDILNVKDKPVFDDRIVKIETHAYSPFANTTFGHSDEIRIPIQQHDLYTLPYESFLYVEGRLTKTVNVENADVALGNNCVAFMFDEIRYELDGAEIDRNRNVGVTSTIKNYVTVTSDRSVILRNAGWDAQTTNDGYFNFCVPLNVLLGFCEDYRRVVINARHELILIRARNDENCLTGDSAVQPKLELFKIQWRMPHVVPSDVNKLAMLRALESGRYLSMSFRSWDLYEYPLLQATTKHSWAIKTASQLEKPRYVIFALQTDRKKMAADTSHFDHCNLINVKLYLNSECYPYDDLNLDFARNRWAILYEMYARFCKGYHGYEYVEPHLTVSSFLRNGPFVIIDCSRQNESVKSATVDVRMDFELKANAPDNTTAYCLIIHDRVIEYNPLTSVVRRIT
;
A
#
# COMPACT_ATOMS: atom_id res chain seq x y z
N MET A 1 35.46 8.70 1.16
CA MET A 1 36.62 9.01 2.04
C MET A 1 37.60 10.02 1.43
N THR A 2 37.29 10.62 0.27
CA THR A 2 38.08 11.65 -0.43
C THR A 2 37.78 13.08 0.01
N ASP A 3 36.65 13.34 0.70
CA ASP A 3 36.22 14.70 1.06
C ASP A 3 36.97 15.34 2.24
N ILE A 4 37.65 14.54 3.07
CA ILE A 4 38.27 15.03 4.32
C ILE A 4 39.45 16.00 4.07
N LEU A 5 40.00 16.00 2.86
CA LEU A 5 41.13 16.86 2.46
C LEU A 5 40.70 18.00 1.53
N ASN A 6 39.41 18.11 1.18
CA ASN A 6 38.94 19.09 0.19
C ASN A 6 38.54 20.43 0.83
N VAL A 7 39.50 21.05 1.53
CA VAL A 7 39.31 22.29 2.31
C VAL A 7 38.99 23.52 1.43
N LYS A 8 39.15 23.41 0.11
CA LYS A 8 38.89 24.48 -0.88
C LYS A 8 37.63 24.24 -1.73
N ASP A 9 36.88 23.17 -1.49
CA ASP A 9 35.66 22.94 -2.25
C ASP A 9 34.68 24.08 -2.03
N LYS A 10 34.20 24.65 -3.13
CA LYS A 10 33.19 25.69 -3.07
C LYS A 10 31.86 25.04 -2.70
N PRO A 11 31.05 25.68 -1.83
CA PRO A 11 29.72 25.18 -1.54
C PRO A 11 28.91 25.05 -2.83
N VAL A 12 28.30 23.88 -3.03
CA VAL A 12 27.35 23.65 -4.12
C VAL A 12 25.98 24.10 -3.63
N PHE A 13 25.45 25.17 -4.23
CA PHE A 13 24.09 25.64 -3.98
C PHE A 13 23.15 25.03 -5.03
N ASP A 14 22.05 24.43 -4.57
CA ASP A 14 21.01 23.90 -5.44
C ASP A 14 19.85 24.90 -5.56
N ASP A 15 19.95 25.81 -6.53
CA ASP A 15 18.96 26.86 -6.78
C ASP A 15 17.90 26.45 -7.82
N ARG A 16 17.70 25.14 -8.01
CA ARG A 16 16.74 24.63 -9.02
C ARG A 16 15.29 24.76 -8.57
N ILE A 17 15.05 24.63 -7.26
CA ILE A 17 13.73 24.75 -6.64
C ILE A 17 13.76 25.97 -5.72
N VAL A 18 12.90 26.94 -5.99
CA VAL A 18 12.76 28.16 -5.18
C VAL A 18 11.99 27.87 -3.91
N LYS A 19 10.97 27.02 -3.99
CA LYS A 19 10.04 26.76 -2.90
C LYS A 19 9.33 25.41 -3.05
N ILE A 20 9.03 24.76 -1.94
CA ILE A 20 8.04 23.68 -1.87
C ILE A 20 7.03 24.06 -0.78
N GLU A 21 5.74 24.09 -1.12
CA GLU A 21 4.67 24.39 -0.17
C GLU A 21 3.59 23.32 -0.21
N THR A 22 3.14 22.88 0.96
CA THR A 22 2.05 21.91 1.06
C THR A 22 0.70 22.61 1.11
N HIS A 23 -0.10 22.40 0.08
CA HIS A 23 -1.44 22.96 -0.05
C HIS A 23 -2.50 21.95 0.42
N ALA A 24 -3.58 22.45 1.02
CA ALA A 24 -4.67 21.62 1.54
C ALA A 24 -5.88 21.66 0.63
N TYR A 25 -6.34 20.49 0.21
CA TYR A 25 -7.52 20.29 -0.61
C TYR A 25 -8.57 19.53 0.18
N SER A 26 -9.79 20.07 0.21
CA SER A 26 -10.93 19.46 0.90
C SER A 26 -11.84 18.75 -0.12
N PRO A 27 -12.62 17.75 0.33
CA PRO A 27 -13.62 17.09 -0.50
C PRO A 27 -14.61 18.05 -1.16
N PHE A 28 -15.02 17.73 -2.37
CA PHE A 28 -16.09 18.43 -3.08
C PHE A 28 -17.45 17.93 -2.56
N ALA A 29 -18.32 18.87 -2.17
CA ALA A 29 -19.74 18.65 -1.81
C ALA A 29 -20.07 17.73 -0.62
N ASN A 30 -19.17 16.89 -0.11
CA ASN A 30 -19.44 16.05 1.06
C ASN A 30 -19.31 16.86 2.35
N THR A 31 -20.45 17.15 2.99
CA THR A 31 -20.50 17.68 4.36
C THR A 31 -20.49 16.57 5.42
N THR A 32 -20.66 15.31 5.00
CA THR A 32 -20.65 14.12 5.85
C THR A 32 -19.66 13.07 5.34
N PHE A 33 -19.11 12.28 6.27
CA PHE A 33 -18.21 11.15 6.00
C PHE A 33 -18.85 9.84 6.47
N GLY A 34 -20.08 9.60 6.02
CA GLY A 34 -20.88 8.43 6.37
C GLY A 34 -20.40 7.16 5.67
N HIS A 35 -20.87 6.01 6.15
CA HIS A 35 -20.54 4.71 5.57
C HIS A 35 -20.98 4.61 4.12
N SER A 36 -20.14 4.01 3.27
CA SER A 36 -20.35 3.90 1.81
C SER A 36 -20.35 5.21 1.03
N ASP A 37 -20.09 6.36 1.67
CA ASP A 37 -19.96 7.63 0.96
C ASP A 37 -18.73 7.61 0.03
N GLU A 38 -18.89 8.16 -1.17
CA GLU A 38 -17.78 8.46 -2.08
C GLU A 38 -17.26 9.87 -1.78
N ILE A 39 -16.00 9.96 -1.36
CA ILE A 39 -15.32 11.20 -1.00
C ILE A 39 -14.34 11.54 -2.13
N ARG A 40 -14.61 12.63 -2.85
CA ARG A 40 -13.79 13.10 -3.96
C ARG A 40 -13.05 14.38 -3.60
N ILE A 41 -11.72 14.39 -3.73
CA ILE A 41 -10.86 15.54 -3.43
C ILE A 41 -10.16 15.98 -4.73
N PRO A 42 -10.71 16.97 -5.45
CA PRO A 42 -10.14 17.42 -6.71
C PRO A 42 -9.10 18.53 -6.55
N ILE A 43 -8.10 18.53 -7.43
CA ILE A 43 -7.18 19.66 -7.67
C ILE A 43 -7.38 20.10 -9.11
N GLN A 44 -8.16 21.17 -9.30
CA GLN A 44 -8.59 21.66 -10.62
C GLN A 44 -7.71 22.78 -11.19
N GLN A 45 -6.71 23.23 -10.44
CA GLN A 45 -5.86 24.35 -10.84
C GLN A 45 -4.90 23.94 -11.96
N HIS A 46 -4.89 24.72 -13.04
CA HIS A 46 -3.89 24.63 -14.10
C HIS A 46 -2.59 25.34 -13.69
N ASP A 47 -1.50 25.07 -14.41
CA ASP A 47 -0.16 25.65 -14.18
C ASP A 47 0.51 25.29 -12.85
N LEU A 48 0.18 24.10 -12.32
CA LEU A 48 0.80 23.54 -11.12
C LEU A 48 1.88 22.51 -11.44
N TYR A 49 2.90 22.49 -10.56
CA TYR A 49 3.90 21.44 -10.47
C TYR A 49 3.69 20.74 -9.13
N THR A 50 2.95 19.64 -9.14
CA THR A 50 2.58 18.91 -7.93
C THR A 50 3.53 17.74 -7.70
N LEU A 51 3.74 17.34 -6.45
CA LEU A 51 4.59 16.20 -6.09
C LEU A 51 3.79 15.13 -5.31
N PRO A 52 3.11 14.20 -6.02
CA PRO A 52 2.27 13.18 -5.37
C PRO A 52 3.04 12.28 -4.40
N TYR A 53 4.33 12.05 -4.66
CA TYR A 53 5.21 11.22 -3.83
C TYR A 53 5.29 11.67 -2.36
N GLU A 54 5.25 12.98 -2.11
CA GLU A 54 5.30 13.57 -0.77
C GLU A 54 3.91 14.00 -0.27
N SER A 55 2.85 13.62 -0.99
CA SER A 55 1.48 13.94 -0.61
C SER A 55 0.94 12.99 0.45
N PHE A 56 0.00 13.46 1.26
CA PHE A 56 -0.59 12.69 2.35
C PHE A 56 -2.04 13.07 2.61
N LEU A 57 -2.77 12.15 3.21
CA LEU A 57 -4.13 12.37 3.71
C LEU A 57 -4.06 12.82 5.17
N TYR A 58 -4.61 13.99 5.47
CA TYR A 58 -4.87 14.43 6.84
C TYR A 58 -6.28 14.00 7.24
N VAL A 59 -6.40 13.20 8.30
CA VAL A 59 -7.68 12.72 8.82
C VAL A 59 -7.80 13.12 10.28
N GLU A 60 -8.96 13.62 10.68
CA GLU A 60 -9.29 14.02 12.05
C GLU A 60 -10.66 13.45 12.41
N GLY A 61 -10.77 12.94 13.64
CA GLY A 61 -12.01 12.33 14.10
C GLY A 61 -12.02 12.09 15.61
N ARG A 62 -13.06 11.38 16.04
CA ARG A 62 -13.27 10.99 17.43
C ARG A 62 -13.87 9.59 17.52
N LEU A 63 -13.31 8.80 18.41
CA LEU A 63 -13.85 7.51 18.84
C LEU A 63 -14.60 7.70 20.16
N THR A 64 -15.91 7.46 20.15
CA THR A 64 -16.74 7.55 21.37
C THR A 64 -17.27 6.17 21.74
N LYS A 65 -17.49 5.94 23.03
CA LYS A 65 -18.10 4.73 23.57
C LYS A 65 -19.52 5.08 23.98
N THR A 66 -20.52 4.43 23.39
CA THR A 66 -21.93 4.77 23.71
C THR A 66 -22.44 4.02 24.92
N VAL A 67 -21.82 2.88 25.27
CA VAL A 67 -22.13 2.09 26.46
C VAL A 67 -20.89 1.97 27.33
N ASN A 68 -21.00 2.35 28.60
CA ASN A 68 -19.95 2.11 29.59
C ASN A 68 -20.12 0.71 30.17
N VAL A 69 -19.18 -0.18 29.86
CA VAL A 69 -19.12 -1.54 30.41
C VAL A 69 -17.86 -1.66 31.27
N GLU A 70 -18.01 -2.14 32.51
CA GLU A 70 -16.87 -2.32 33.42
C GLU A 70 -15.86 -3.32 32.82
N ASN A 71 -14.56 -2.96 32.85
CA ASN A 71 -13.44 -3.75 32.34
C ASN A 71 -13.44 -4.02 30.82
N ALA A 72 -14.28 -3.33 30.05
CA ALA A 72 -14.29 -3.40 28.60
C ALA A 72 -13.77 -2.10 27.97
N ASP A 73 -12.97 -2.23 26.92
CA ASP A 73 -12.41 -1.09 26.20
C ASP A 73 -12.38 -1.37 24.69
N VAL A 74 -12.33 -0.29 23.91
CA VAL A 74 -12.13 -0.28 22.46
C VAL A 74 -11.13 0.81 22.11
N ALA A 75 -10.18 0.45 21.26
CA ALA A 75 -9.17 1.34 20.70
C ALA A 75 -9.16 1.26 19.17
N LEU A 76 -8.52 2.24 18.54
CA LEU A 76 -8.18 2.17 17.12
C LEU A 76 -7.15 1.06 16.89
N GLY A 77 -7.41 0.18 15.92
CA GLY A 77 -6.50 -0.89 15.52
C GLY A 77 -5.29 -0.36 14.72
N ASN A 78 -4.36 -1.25 14.42
CA ASN A 78 -3.25 -0.91 13.53
C ASN A 78 -3.75 -0.58 12.13
N ASN A 79 -3.15 0.45 11.52
CA ASN A 79 -3.49 0.94 10.18
C ASN A 79 -4.97 1.38 10.07
N CYS A 80 -5.54 1.88 11.18
CA CYS A 80 -6.98 2.14 11.30
C CYS A 80 -7.53 3.04 10.19
N VAL A 81 -6.78 4.06 9.77
CA VAL A 81 -7.23 4.99 8.72
C VAL A 81 -7.40 4.30 7.39
N ALA A 82 -6.52 3.35 7.03
CA ALA A 82 -6.67 2.58 5.80
C ALA A 82 -7.91 1.67 5.86
N PHE A 83 -8.18 1.06 7.02
CA PHE A 83 -9.39 0.24 7.23
C PHE A 83 -10.69 1.05 7.18
N MET A 84 -10.64 2.38 7.32
CA MET A 84 -11.82 3.23 7.16
C MET A 84 -12.31 3.26 5.70
N PHE A 85 -11.52 2.84 4.71
CA PHE A 85 -11.86 2.94 3.30
C PHE A 85 -11.84 1.57 2.60
N ASP A 86 -12.91 1.28 1.86
CA ASP A 86 -13.01 0.09 1.00
C ASP A 86 -12.20 0.26 -0.30
N GLU A 87 -12.06 1.50 -0.76
CA GLU A 87 -11.33 1.82 -1.98
C GLU A 87 -10.62 3.17 -1.88
N ILE A 88 -9.42 3.24 -2.46
CA ILE A 88 -8.71 4.47 -2.78
C ILE A 88 -8.33 4.44 -4.26
N ARG A 89 -8.59 5.54 -4.97
CA ARG A 89 -8.32 5.67 -6.40
C ARG A 89 -7.72 7.04 -6.68
N TYR A 90 -6.67 7.06 -7.50
CA TYR A 90 -5.99 8.27 -7.94
C TYR A 90 -6.15 8.42 -9.45
N GLU A 91 -6.69 9.56 -9.86
CA GLU A 91 -6.93 9.90 -11.27
C GLU A 91 -6.12 11.14 -11.68
N LEU A 92 -5.63 11.12 -12.92
CA LEU A 92 -5.08 12.28 -13.61
C LEU A 92 -5.90 12.55 -14.86
N ASP A 93 -6.38 13.79 -15.01
CA ASP A 93 -7.20 14.23 -16.15
C ASP A 93 -8.37 13.28 -16.47
N GLY A 94 -8.98 12.70 -15.43
CA GLY A 94 -10.10 11.75 -15.53
C GLY A 94 -9.72 10.31 -15.89
N ALA A 95 -8.43 10.00 -15.98
CA ALA A 95 -7.93 8.63 -16.17
C ALA A 95 -7.40 8.07 -14.85
N GLU A 96 -7.85 6.87 -14.49
CA GLU A 96 -7.33 6.13 -13.34
C GLU A 96 -5.86 5.77 -13.56
N ILE A 97 -5.01 6.25 -12.66
CA ILE A 97 -3.58 5.95 -12.61
C ILE A 97 -3.36 4.73 -11.73
N ASP A 98 -3.90 4.77 -10.51
CA ASP A 98 -3.68 3.75 -9.51
C ASP A 98 -4.92 3.58 -8.63
N ARG A 99 -5.15 2.36 -8.15
CA ARG A 99 -6.32 2.00 -7.37
C ARG A 99 -6.01 0.82 -6.47
N ASN A 100 -6.37 0.94 -5.20
CA ASN A 100 -6.36 -0.16 -4.25
C ASN A 100 -7.76 -0.37 -3.68
N ARG A 101 -8.19 -1.64 -3.68
CA ARG A 101 -9.40 -2.10 -2.98
C ARG A 101 -9.00 -2.77 -1.66
N ASN A 102 -9.95 -2.84 -0.74
CA ASN A 102 -9.72 -3.31 0.63
C ASN A 102 -8.45 -2.64 1.19
N VAL A 103 -8.49 -1.30 1.25
CA VAL A 103 -7.30 -0.45 1.47
C VAL A 103 -6.58 -0.86 2.75
N GLY A 104 -7.33 -1.20 3.80
CA GLY A 104 -6.82 -1.76 5.05
C GLY A 104 -5.94 -2.99 4.85
N VAL A 105 -6.46 -4.09 4.30
CA VAL A 105 -5.68 -5.33 4.14
C VAL A 105 -4.53 -5.15 3.14
N THR A 106 -4.80 -4.53 2.00
CA THR A 106 -3.80 -4.30 0.93
C THR A 106 -2.60 -3.54 1.46
N SER A 107 -2.83 -2.39 2.11
CA SER A 107 -1.76 -1.57 2.66
C SER A 107 -1.11 -2.23 3.89
N THR A 108 -1.85 -2.98 4.70
CA THR A 108 -1.27 -3.70 5.85
C THR A 108 -0.24 -4.73 5.39
N ILE A 109 -0.61 -5.61 4.45
CA ILE A 109 0.32 -6.61 3.88
C ILE A 109 1.52 -5.88 3.27
N LYS A 110 1.27 -4.88 2.41
CA LYS A 110 2.33 -4.12 1.73
C LYS A 110 3.29 -3.45 2.70
N ASN A 111 2.78 -2.80 3.74
CA ASN A 111 3.59 -2.07 4.70
C ASN A 111 4.41 -3.01 5.58
N TYR A 112 3.84 -4.13 6.05
CA TYR A 112 4.63 -5.10 6.81
C TYR A 112 5.84 -5.63 6.04
N VAL A 113 5.70 -5.85 4.72
CA VAL A 113 6.77 -6.41 3.89
C VAL A 113 7.75 -5.40 3.31
N THR A 114 7.37 -4.12 3.16
CA THR A 114 8.23 -3.11 2.52
C THR A 114 8.75 -2.01 3.45
N VAL A 115 8.16 -1.82 4.63
CA VAL A 115 8.59 -0.76 5.54
C VAL A 115 9.90 -1.18 6.24
N THR A 116 10.83 -0.25 6.38
CA THR A 116 12.06 -0.43 7.16
C THR A 116 11.82 -0.13 8.64
N SER A 117 12.75 -0.55 9.49
CA SER A 117 12.62 -0.35 10.94
C SER A 117 12.48 1.15 11.30
N ASP A 118 13.27 2.02 10.69
CA ASP A 118 13.18 3.48 10.91
C ASP A 118 11.84 4.07 10.45
N ARG A 119 11.35 3.67 9.27
CA ARG A 119 10.08 4.18 8.72
C ARG A 119 8.89 3.73 9.56
N SER A 120 8.97 2.57 10.21
CA SER A 120 7.88 2.08 11.06
C SER A 120 7.57 2.97 12.25
N VAL A 121 8.57 3.67 12.79
CA VAL A 121 8.38 4.64 13.88
C VAL A 121 7.55 5.83 13.38
N ILE A 122 7.78 6.26 12.14
CA ILE A 122 7.07 7.39 11.51
C ILE A 122 5.62 7.01 11.20
N LEU A 123 5.34 5.74 10.87
CA LEU A 123 3.98 5.26 10.58
C LEU A 123 3.03 5.36 11.76
N ARG A 124 3.52 5.59 12.98
CA ARG A 124 2.66 5.92 14.12
C ARG A 124 1.81 7.16 13.88
N ASN A 125 2.35 8.13 13.15
CA ASN A 125 1.62 9.33 12.72
C ASN A 125 0.58 9.05 11.62
N ALA A 126 0.55 7.83 11.07
CA ALA A 126 -0.34 7.38 10.01
C ALA A 126 -1.37 6.33 10.51
N GLY A 127 -1.56 6.19 11.83
CA GLY A 127 -2.56 5.29 12.41
C GLY A 127 -2.06 3.87 12.69
N TRP A 128 -0.75 3.66 12.75
CA TRP A 128 -0.15 2.43 13.30
C TRP A 128 0.12 2.62 14.79
N ASP A 129 -0.14 1.62 15.64
CA ASP A 129 0.00 1.77 17.10
C ASP A 129 -0.76 3.03 17.60
N ALA A 130 -1.99 3.19 17.08
CA ALA A 130 -2.76 4.41 17.13
C ALA A 130 -3.14 4.79 18.57
N GLN A 131 -3.02 6.08 18.89
CA GLN A 131 -3.39 6.63 20.19
C GLN A 131 -4.54 7.63 20.05
N THR A 132 -5.47 7.58 20.99
CA THR A 132 -6.55 8.56 21.14
C THR A 132 -6.38 9.32 22.45
N THR A 133 -6.92 10.54 22.52
CA THR A 133 -7.04 11.23 23.82
C THR A 133 -8.02 10.50 24.73
N ASN A 134 -8.07 10.87 26.01
CA ASN A 134 -9.08 10.36 26.95
C ASN A 134 -10.52 10.60 26.47
N ASP A 135 -10.73 11.71 25.75
CA ASP A 135 -12.02 12.06 25.15
C ASP A 135 -12.24 11.39 23.77
N GLY A 136 -11.29 10.59 23.30
CA GLY A 136 -11.37 9.81 22.07
C GLY A 136 -10.94 10.54 20.79
N TYR A 137 -10.41 11.75 20.88
CA TYR A 137 -9.97 12.52 19.69
C TYR A 137 -8.68 11.95 19.11
N PHE A 138 -8.57 11.99 17.78
CA PHE A 138 -7.37 11.62 17.05
C PHE A 138 -7.20 12.47 15.79
N ASN A 139 -5.96 12.54 15.31
CA ASN A 139 -5.64 12.95 13.96
C ASN A 139 -4.44 12.16 13.43
N PHE A 140 -4.37 12.00 12.10
CA PHE A 140 -3.30 11.28 11.43
C PHE A 140 -2.93 11.94 10.11
N CYS A 141 -1.65 11.88 9.78
CA CYS A 141 -1.13 12.20 8.46
C CYS A 141 -0.69 10.89 7.79
N VAL A 142 -1.50 10.38 6.86
CA VAL A 142 -1.25 9.12 6.16
C VAL A 142 -0.60 9.40 4.81
N PRO A 143 0.71 9.10 4.62
CA PRO A 143 1.37 9.29 3.34
C PRO A 143 0.68 8.49 2.23
N LEU A 144 0.49 9.07 1.04
CA LEU A 144 -0.13 8.31 -0.05
C LEU A 144 0.77 7.17 -0.55
N ASN A 145 2.09 7.25 -0.33
CA ASN A 145 3.04 6.20 -0.70
C ASN A 145 2.86 4.88 0.08
N VAL A 146 2.11 4.88 1.19
CA VAL A 146 1.74 3.65 1.91
C VAL A 146 0.39 3.08 1.48
N LEU A 147 -0.36 3.82 0.65
CA LEU A 147 -1.69 3.46 0.17
C LEU A 147 -1.75 3.23 -1.34
N LEU A 148 -0.82 3.79 -2.12
CA LEU A 148 -0.79 3.74 -3.59
C LEU A 148 0.65 3.60 -4.09
N GLY A 149 0.85 2.70 -5.06
CA GLY A 149 2.16 2.43 -5.66
C GLY A 149 2.67 3.56 -6.55
N PHE A 150 1.76 4.27 -7.24
CA PHE A 150 2.12 5.48 -7.98
C PHE A 150 2.79 6.53 -7.08
N CYS A 151 2.23 6.73 -5.89
CA CYS A 151 2.77 7.67 -4.91
C CYS A 151 4.04 7.13 -4.21
N GLU A 152 4.39 5.85 -4.36
CA GLU A 152 5.64 5.27 -3.84
C GLU A 152 6.82 5.45 -4.81
N ASP A 153 6.58 5.18 -6.09
CA ASP A 153 7.65 5.08 -7.09
C ASP A 153 7.82 6.34 -7.95
N TYR A 154 6.75 7.09 -8.22
CA TYR A 154 6.82 8.27 -9.08
C TYR A 154 7.30 9.51 -8.31
N ARG A 155 8.62 9.64 -8.14
CA ARG A 155 9.29 10.71 -7.37
C ARG A 155 9.54 12.00 -8.16
N ARG A 156 8.74 12.27 -9.19
CA ARG A 156 8.88 13.44 -10.06
C ARG A 156 7.64 14.31 -9.98
N VAL A 157 7.77 15.58 -10.36
CA VAL A 157 6.62 16.47 -10.43
C VAL A 157 5.66 16.05 -11.54
N VAL A 158 4.36 16.17 -11.27
CA VAL A 158 3.31 16.12 -12.29
C VAL A 158 3.00 17.56 -12.69
N ILE A 159 3.11 17.82 -13.99
CA ILE A 159 2.97 19.15 -14.58
C ILE A 159 1.60 19.29 -15.22
N ASN A 160 0.87 20.35 -14.88
CA ASN A 160 -0.34 20.79 -15.58
C ASN A 160 -1.44 19.72 -15.73
N ALA A 161 -1.54 18.79 -14.79
CA ALA A 161 -2.59 17.78 -14.77
C ALA A 161 -3.67 18.12 -13.74
N ARG A 162 -4.93 17.80 -14.05
CA ARG A 162 -5.99 17.79 -13.03
C ARG A 162 -5.85 16.52 -12.21
N HIS A 163 -5.87 16.65 -10.90
CA HIS A 163 -5.79 15.52 -10.00
C HIS A 163 -7.13 15.25 -9.34
N GLU A 164 -7.42 13.98 -9.10
CA GLU A 164 -8.53 13.60 -8.26
C GLU A 164 -8.17 12.40 -7.38
N LEU A 165 -8.34 12.57 -6.06
CA LEU A 165 -8.26 11.49 -5.10
C LEU A 165 -9.67 11.10 -4.68
N ILE A 166 -10.01 9.83 -4.89
CA ILE A 166 -11.36 9.29 -4.64
C ILE A 166 -11.23 8.19 -3.59
N LEU A 167 -12.02 8.31 -2.52
CA LEU A 167 -12.07 7.37 -1.42
C LEU A 167 -13.51 6.85 -1.28
N ILE A 168 -13.69 5.55 -1.10
CA ILE A 168 -15.00 4.98 -0.75
C ILE A 168 -14.96 4.58 0.72
N ARG A 169 -15.79 5.21 1.56
CA ARG A 169 -15.85 4.90 2.99
C ARG A 169 -16.37 3.46 3.19
N ALA A 170 -15.70 2.71 4.06
CA ALA A 170 -16.11 1.36 4.42
C ALA A 170 -17.55 1.32 4.97
N ARG A 171 -18.20 0.18 4.77
CA ARG A 171 -19.61 -0.04 5.18
C ARG A 171 -19.81 -0.06 6.70
N ASN A 172 -18.74 -0.32 7.45
CA ASN A 172 -18.68 -0.29 8.91
C ASN A 172 -17.23 -0.01 9.36
N ASP A 173 -17.04 0.12 10.67
CA ASP A 173 -15.74 0.44 11.28
C ASP A 173 -15.11 -0.70 12.05
N GLU A 174 -15.65 -1.91 11.93
CA GLU A 174 -15.22 -3.05 12.76
C GLU A 174 -13.74 -3.37 12.56
N ASN A 175 -13.26 -3.30 11.32
CA ASN A 175 -11.86 -3.57 10.98
C ASN A 175 -10.91 -2.41 11.36
N CYS A 176 -11.45 -1.25 11.75
CA CYS A 176 -10.66 -0.10 12.21
C CYS A 176 -10.39 -0.15 13.71
N LEU A 177 -11.08 -1.04 14.44
CA LEU A 177 -11.19 -1.03 15.88
C LEU A 177 -10.74 -2.37 16.46
N THR A 178 -10.25 -2.34 17.70
CA THR A 178 -9.91 -3.53 18.47
C THR A 178 -10.48 -3.40 19.87
N GLY A 179 -11.13 -4.45 20.37
CA GLY A 179 -11.70 -4.48 21.70
C GLY A 179 -13.06 -5.18 21.79
N ASP A 180 -13.80 -4.86 22.85
CA ASP A 180 -15.09 -5.49 23.13
C ASP A 180 -16.22 -4.79 22.36
N SER A 181 -17.00 -5.52 21.57
CA SER A 181 -18.14 -4.96 20.85
C SER A 181 -19.28 -4.50 21.78
N ALA A 182 -19.31 -4.96 23.03
CA ALA A 182 -20.32 -4.59 24.02
C ALA A 182 -20.34 -3.09 24.36
N VAL A 183 -19.22 -2.36 24.20
CA VAL A 183 -19.17 -0.91 24.47
C VAL A 183 -19.79 -0.05 23.37
N GLN A 184 -20.24 -0.66 22.28
CA GLN A 184 -20.88 0.00 21.13
C GLN A 184 -20.13 1.27 20.70
N PRO A 185 -18.91 1.11 20.16
CA PRO A 185 -18.10 2.23 19.78
C PRO A 185 -18.68 2.94 18.55
N LYS A 186 -18.52 4.26 18.52
CA LYS A 186 -18.92 5.12 17.41
C LYS A 186 -17.72 5.95 16.97
N LEU A 187 -17.30 5.75 15.73
CA LEU A 187 -16.23 6.50 15.09
C LEU A 187 -16.83 7.62 14.23
N GLU A 188 -16.42 8.84 14.50
CA GLU A 188 -16.85 10.03 13.75
C GLU A 188 -15.65 10.68 13.09
N LEU A 189 -15.73 10.95 11.79
CA LEU A 189 -14.72 11.72 11.06
C LEU A 189 -15.18 13.17 10.94
N PHE A 190 -14.30 14.11 11.28
CA PHE A 190 -14.57 15.54 11.23
C PHE A 190 -13.93 16.20 10.03
N LYS A 191 -12.76 15.72 9.62
CA LYS A 191 -12.00 16.31 8.52
C LYS A 191 -11.21 15.24 7.79
N ILE A 192 -11.31 15.28 6.47
CA ILE A 192 -10.43 14.56 5.55
C ILE A 192 -9.91 15.61 4.58
N GLN A 193 -8.59 15.73 4.45
CA GLN A 193 -7.95 16.67 3.53
C GLN A 193 -6.79 16.00 2.82
N TRP A 194 -6.68 16.25 1.52
CA TRP A 194 -5.49 15.87 0.77
C TRP A 194 -4.47 17.00 0.84
N ARG A 195 -3.27 16.69 1.32
CA ARG A 195 -2.15 17.62 1.43
C ARG A 195 -1.19 17.35 0.29
N MET A 196 -1.14 18.27 -0.68
CA MET A 196 -0.34 18.15 -1.91
C MET A 196 0.81 19.17 -1.90
N PRO A 197 2.07 18.73 -2.01
CA PRO A 197 3.21 19.61 -2.20
C PRO A 197 3.22 20.24 -3.61
N HIS A 198 3.38 21.55 -3.64
CA HIS A 198 3.53 22.37 -4.83
C HIS A 198 4.99 22.82 -4.93
N VAL A 199 5.62 22.51 -6.06
CA VAL A 199 7.02 22.84 -6.32
C VAL A 199 7.07 24.09 -7.17
N VAL A 200 7.82 25.10 -6.73
CA VAL A 200 8.11 26.30 -7.51
C VAL A 200 9.52 26.17 -8.06
N PRO A 201 9.70 25.79 -9.34
CA PRO A 201 11.01 25.77 -9.97
C PRO A 201 11.53 27.20 -10.16
N SER A 202 12.85 27.38 -10.22
CA SER A 202 13.43 28.66 -10.61
C SER A 202 13.11 29.00 -12.06
N ASP A 203 13.10 30.29 -12.43
CA ASP A 203 12.67 30.75 -13.75
C ASP A 203 13.41 30.06 -14.90
N VAL A 204 14.71 29.80 -14.72
CA VAL A 204 15.55 29.07 -15.68
C VAL A 204 15.04 27.64 -15.88
N ASN A 205 14.75 26.92 -14.80
CA ASN A 205 14.26 25.55 -14.87
C ASN A 205 12.81 25.48 -15.35
N LYS A 206 11.96 26.42 -14.93
CA LYS A 206 10.59 26.55 -15.43
C LYS A 206 10.57 26.70 -16.94
N LEU A 207 11.41 27.59 -17.47
CA LEU A 207 11.53 27.82 -18.91
C LEU A 207 12.11 26.62 -19.66
N ALA A 208 13.10 25.93 -19.08
CA ALA A 208 13.63 24.68 -19.64
C ALA A 208 12.57 23.57 -19.70
N MET A 209 11.75 23.42 -18.65
CA MET A 209 10.65 22.47 -18.62
C MET A 209 9.58 22.82 -19.67
N LEU A 210 9.17 24.09 -19.77
CA LEU A 210 8.20 24.52 -20.78
C LEU A 210 8.69 24.24 -22.21
N ARG A 211 9.95 24.53 -22.52
CA ARG A 211 10.55 24.19 -23.83
C ARG A 211 10.56 22.69 -24.12
N ALA A 212 10.79 21.86 -23.10
CA ALA A 212 10.70 20.41 -23.28
C ALA A 212 9.26 19.96 -23.60
N LEU A 213 8.26 20.64 -23.01
CA LEU A 213 6.84 20.38 -23.25
C LEU A 213 6.34 20.87 -24.61
N GLU A 214 6.92 21.93 -25.19
CA GLU A 214 6.55 22.45 -26.52
C GLU A 214 6.59 21.38 -27.62
N SER A 215 7.42 20.35 -27.46
CA SER A 215 7.48 19.21 -28.37
C SER A 215 6.20 18.36 -28.40
N GLY A 216 5.24 18.58 -27.48
CA GLY A 216 4.02 17.79 -27.35
C GLY A 216 4.29 16.33 -26.95
N ARG A 217 5.48 16.04 -26.40
CA ARG A 217 5.89 14.68 -26.06
C ARG A 217 5.14 14.16 -24.84
N TYR A 218 4.77 12.89 -24.90
CA TYR A 218 4.23 12.18 -23.75
C TYR A 218 5.32 11.94 -22.70
N LEU A 219 4.97 12.18 -21.44
CA LEU A 219 5.80 11.88 -20.28
C LEU A 219 5.40 10.51 -19.74
N SER A 220 6.37 9.60 -19.69
CA SER A 220 6.18 8.27 -19.14
C SER A 220 6.31 8.28 -17.61
N MET A 221 5.35 7.65 -16.96
CA MET A 221 5.24 7.44 -15.52
C MET A 221 5.23 5.92 -15.27
N SER A 222 6.38 5.39 -14.85
CA SER A 222 6.52 3.98 -14.49
C SER A 222 6.51 3.82 -12.97
N PHE A 223 5.72 2.87 -12.47
CA PHE A 223 5.59 2.56 -11.05
C PHE A 223 5.11 1.12 -10.86
N ARG A 224 5.21 0.61 -9.63
CA ARG A 224 4.68 -0.71 -9.26
C ARG A 224 3.28 -0.58 -8.70
N SER A 225 2.31 -1.19 -9.37
CA SER A 225 0.91 -1.27 -8.92
C SER A 225 0.73 -2.48 -8.00
N TRP A 226 -0.26 -2.43 -7.11
CA TRP A 226 -0.56 -3.49 -6.16
C TRP A 226 -1.98 -4.00 -6.38
N ASP A 227 -2.16 -5.30 -6.62
CA ASP A 227 -3.47 -5.91 -6.78
C ASP A 227 -3.70 -6.92 -5.66
N LEU A 228 -4.68 -6.68 -4.79
CA LEU A 228 -5.10 -7.68 -3.80
C LEU A 228 -6.20 -8.58 -4.37
N TYR A 229 -5.95 -9.88 -4.27
CA TYR A 229 -6.92 -10.92 -4.51
C TYR A 229 -7.26 -11.63 -3.20
N GLU A 230 -8.53 -11.99 -3.06
CA GLU A 230 -9.07 -12.63 -1.87
C GLU A 230 -9.75 -13.95 -2.24
N TYR A 231 -9.38 -15.03 -1.56
CA TYR A 231 -10.17 -16.25 -1.47
C TYR A 231 -10.92 -16.21 -0.13
N PRO A 232 -12.17 -15.71 -0.12
CA PRO A 232 -12.86 -15.25 1.09
C PRO A 232 -13.09 -16.35 2.13
N LEU A 233 -13.33 -17.59 1.70
CA LEU A 233 -13.58 -18.72 2.58
C LEU A 233 -12.94 -19.99 2.01
N LEU A 234 -11.92 -20.50 2.70
CA LEU A 234 -11.29 -21.76 2.35
C LEU A 234 -12.20 -22.95 2.71
N GLN A 235 -12.15 -23.98 1.87
CA GLN A 235 -12.79 -25.26 2.16
C GLN A 235 -12.03 -25.97 3.31
N ALA A 236 -12.72 -26.82 4.08
CA ALA A 236 -12.10 -27.59 5.17
C ALA A 236 -11.27 -28.77 4.64
N THR A 237 -10.24 -28.46 3.85
CA THR A 237 -9.30 -29.42 3.25
C THR A 237 -7.86 -29.02 3.59
N THR A 238 -6.91 -29.92 3.36
CA THR A 238 -5.48 -29.65 3.58
C THR A 238 -4.80 -29.06 2.36
N LYS A 239 -5.35 -29.27 1.16
CA LYS A 239 -4.77 -28.81 -0.11
C LYS A 239 -5.73 -27.87 -0.81
N HIS A 240 -5.17 -26.82 -1.37
CA HIS A 240 -5.90 -25.80 -2.11
C HIS A 240 -5.17 -25.48 -3.41
N SER A 241 -5.94 -25.30 -4.48
CA SER A 241 -5.48 -24.75 -5.75
C SER A 241 -6.37 -23.59 -6.11
N TRP A 242 -5.77 -22.45 -6.40
CA TRP A 242 -6.46 -21.18 -6.59
C TRP A 242 -5.96 -20.50 -7.86
N ALA A 243 -6.83 -20.40 -8.88
CA ALA A 243 -6.60 -19.57 -10.05
C ALA A 243 -6.89 -18.10 -9.70
N ILE A 244 -5.87 -17.26 -9.75
CA ILE A 244 -5.92 -15.88 -9.22
C ILE A 244 -6.33 -14.90 -10.31
N LYS A 245 -5.51 -14.80 -11.36
CA LYS A 245 -5.73 -13.89 -12.50
C LYS A 245 -5.05 -14.43 -13.74
N THR A 246 -5.52 -13.99 -14.89
CA THR A 246 -4.75 -14.02 -16.13
C THR A 246 -4.23 -12.61 -16.40
N ALA A 247 -2.91 -12.42 -16.40
CA ALA A 247 -2.25 -11.13 -16.58
C ALA A 247 -1.72 -10.95 -18.02
N SER A 248 -1.56 -9.69 -18.45
CA SER A 248 -0.74 -9.38 -19.63
C SER A 248 0.75 -9.58 -19.34
N GLN A 249 1.60 -9.56 -20.36
CA GLN A 249 3.06 -9.62 -20.16
C GLN A 249 3.60 -8.42 -19.38
N LEU A 250 3.01 -7.22 -19.56
CA LEU A 250 3.44 -6.02 -18.84
C LEU A 250 3.02 -6.06 -17.37
N GLU A 251 1.83 -6.60 -17.09
CA GLU A 251 1.28 -6.74 -15.74
C GLU A 251 1.66 -8.08 -15.09
N LYS A 252 2.66 -8.78 -15.63
CA LYS A 252 3.13 -10.03 -15.04
C LYS A 252 3.66 -9.77 -13.62
N PRO A 253 3.36 -10.65 -12.65
CA PRO A 253 3.80 -10.46 -11.27
C PRO A 253 5.32 -10.32 -11.17
N ARG A 254 5.81 -9.27 -10.52
CA ARG A 254 7.22 -9.18 -10.08
C ARG A 254 7.40 -9.78 -8.70
N TYR A 255 6.42 -9.57 -7.83
CA TYR A 255 6.40 -10.17 -6.51
C TYR A 255 4.99 -10.61 -6.18
N VAL A 256 4.89 -11.72 -5.43
CA VAL A 256 3.64 -12.22 -4.90
C VAL A 256 3.79 -12.40 -3.40
N ILE A 257 2.89 -11.78 -2.62
CA ILE A 257 2.83 -11.93 -1.17
C ILE A 257 1.55 -12.69 -0.83
N PHE A 258 1.73 -13.85 -0.20
CA PHE A 258 0.63 -14.69 0.26
C PHE A 258 0.51 -14.65 1.77
N ALA A 259 -0.72 -14.52 2.26
CA ALA A 259 -1.07 -14.49 3.68
C ALA A 259 -2.41 -15.19 3.94
N LEU A 260 -2.57 -15.72 5.15
CA LEU A 260 -3.81 -16.33 5.61
C LEU A 260 -4.32 -15.57 6.83
N GLN A 261 -5.64 -15.54 7.00
CA GLN A 261 -6.25 -14.88 8.15
C GLN A 261 -7.48 -15.67 8.60
N THR A 262 -7.60 -15.96 9.88
CA THR A 262 -8.71 -16.77 10.43
C THR A 262 -9.56 -15.95 11.38
N ASP A 263 -10.82 -15.71 11.01
CA ASP A 263 -11.85 -15.16 11.91
C ASP A 263 -11.47 -13.78 12.51
N ARG A 264 -10.90 -12.87 11.70
CA ARG A 264 -10.41 -11.55 12.15
C ARG A 264 -11.12 -10.32 11.57
N LYS A 265 -12.13 -10.51 10.73
CA LYS A 265 -12.98 -9.41 10.21
C LYS A 265 -14.03 -9.00 11.25
N LYS A 266 -13.56 -8.69 12.46
CA LYS A 266 -14.37 -8.36 13.63
C LYS A 266 -13.53 -7.64 14.67
N MET A 267 -14.17 -6.78 15.45
CA MET A 267 -13.52 -5.97 16.49
C MET A 267 -12.78 -6.76 17.59
N ALA A 268 -13.25 -7.98 17.89
CA ALA A 268 -12.66 -8.82 18.93
C ALA A 268 -11.25 -9.35 18.57
N ALA A 269 -10.80 -9.16 17.32
CA ALA A 269 -9.50 -9.58 16.86
C ALA A 269 -8.85 -8.50 16.01
N ASP A 270 -7.54 -8.31 16.16
CA ASP A 270 -6.79 -7.36 15.33
C ASP A 270 -6.75 -7.83 13.88
N THR A 271 -7.46 -7.12 12.99
CA THR A 271 -7.53 -7.38 11.55
C THR A 271 -6.19 -7.15 10.84
N SER A 272 -5.22 -6.51 11.48
CA SER A 272 -3.88 -6.37 10.92
C SER A 272 -3.01 -7.62 11.10
N HIS A 273 -3.41 -8.59 11.91
CA HIS A 273 -2.65 -9.82 12.09
C HIS A 273 -3.02 -10.90 11.09
N PHE A 274 -2.02 -11.67 10.65
CA PHE A 274 -2.18 -12.82 9.77
C PHE A 274 -1.71 -14.10 10.47
N ASP A 275 -2.31 -15.22 10.09
CA ASP A 275 -2.16 -16.50 10.77
C ASP A 275 -1.34 -17.47 9.90
N HIS A 276 -0.54 -18.33 10.52
CA HIS A 276 0.23 -19.34 9.78
C HIS A 276 -0.63 -20.52 9.31
N CYS A 277 -1.79 -20.77 9.93
CA CYS A 277 -2.72 -21.86 9.63
C CYS A 277 -2.07 -23.26 9.47
N ASN A 278 -0.93 -23.48 10.12
CA ASN A 278 -0.06 -24.66 9.94
C ASN A 278 0.30 -24.96 8.47
N LEU A 279 0.59 -23.91 7.70
CA LEU A 279 1.10 -23.98 6.34
C LEU A 279 2.35 -24.88 6.26
N ILE A 280 2.41 -25.72 5.24
CA ILE A 280 3.53 -26.61 4.94
C ILE A 280 4.23 -26.11 3.67
N ASN A 281 3.48 -25.95 2.59
CA ASN A 281 4.00 -25.65 1.26
C ASN A 281 3.14 -24.60 0.56
N VAL A 282 3.80 -23.77 -0.25
CA VAL A 282 3.16 -22.83 -1.17
C VAL A 282 3.93 -22.88 -2.48
N LYS A 283 3.21 -22.97 -3.60
CA LYS A 283 3.75 -22.88 -4.96
C LYS A 283 2.91 -21.95 -5.81
N LEU A 284 3.55 -20.92 -6.31
CA LEU A 284 3.04 -20.07 -7.36
C LEU A 284 3.39 -20.68 -8.71
N TYR A 285 2.41 -20.76 -9.59
CA TYR A 285 2.58 -21.13 -10.99
C TYR A 285 2.34 -19.90 -11.85
N LEU A 286 3.33 -19.56 -12.68
CA LEU A 286 3.22 -18.58 -13.75
C LEU A 286 3.28 -19.36 -15.06
N ASN A 287 2.12 -19.62 -15.66
CA ASN A 287 1.97 -20.59 -16.73
C ASN A 287 2.55 -21.98 -16.34
N SER A 288 3.68 -22.38 -16.94
CA SER A 288 4.34 -23.66 -16.68
C SER A 288 5.50 -23.57 -15.70
N GLU A 289 5.95 -22.37 -15.33
CA GLU A 289 7.02 -22.18 -14.36
C GLU A 289 6.46 -22.14 -12.93
N CYS A 290 7.18 -22.74 -11.98
CA CYS A 290 6.79 -22.78 -10.58
C CYS A 290 7.80 -22.11 -9.65
N TYR A 291 7.30 -21.45 -8.61
CA TYR A 291 8.05 -20.67 -7.65
C TYR A 291 7.51 -20.89 -6.22
N PRO A 292 8.35 -21.21 -5.23
CA PRO A 292 9.68 -21.78 -5.37
C PRO A 292 9.64 -23.18 -6.04
N TYR A 293 10.78 -23.62 -6.58
CA TYR A 293 10.91 -24.95 -7.19
C TYR A 293 10.76 -26.06 -6.15
N ASP A 294 11.55 -25.95 -5.07
CA ASP A 294 11.52 -26.88 -3.94
C ASP A 294 10.35 -26.58 -2.99
N ASP A 295 9.87 -27.63 -2.33
CA ASP A 295 8.88 -27.52 -1.26
C ASP A 295 9.50 -26.84 -0.03
N LEU A 296 8.76 -25.89 0.57
CA LEU A 296 9.20 -25.16 1.75
C LEU A 296 9.29 -26.06 2.99
N ASN A 297 8.47 -27.12 3.06
CA ASN A 297 8.44 -28.11 4.14
C ASN A 297 8.35 -27.48 5.54
N LEU A 298 7.48 -26.48 5.68
CA LEU A 298 7.32 -25.71 6.91
C LEU A 298 6.73 -26.58 8.03
N ASP A 299 7.23 -26.39 9.25
CA ASP A 299 6.66 -27.00 10.45
C ASP A 299 6.76 -26.03 11.64
N PHE A 300 5.72 -25.23 11.83
CA PHE A 300 5.63 -24.25 12.90
C PHE A 300 5.74 -24.88 14.31
N ALA A 301 5.17 -26.07 14.51
CA ALA A 301 5.24 -26.78 15.79
C ALA A 301 6.67 -27.24 16.13
N ARG A 302 7.52 -27.46 15.11
CA ARG A 302 8.94 -27.80 15.26
C ARG A 302 9.88 -26.61 15.02
N ASN A 303 9.34 -25.39 14.98
CA ASN A 303 10.08 -24.16 14.71
C ASN A 303 10.85 -24.16 13.35
N ARG A 304 10.36 -24.90 12.36
CA ARG A 304 10.93 -24.99 11.00
C ARG A 304 10.22 -24.03 10.05
N TRP A 305 10.48 -22.74 10.19
CA TRP A 305 9.89 -21.69 9.34
C TRP A 305 10.90 -20.58 9.01
N ALA A 306 12.16 -20.71 9.41
CA ALA A 306 13.20 -19.70 9.21
C ALA A 306 13.37 -19.26 7.74
N ILE A 307 13.08 -20.16 6.78
CA ILE A 307 13.10 -19.84 5.35
C ILE A 307 12.12 -18.71 4.98
N LEU A 308 10.95 -18.64 5.64
CA LEU A 308 9.99 -17.55 5.42
C LEU A 308 10.55 -16.21 5.86
N TYR A 309 11.24 -16.18 7.01
CA TYR A 309 11.86 -14.96 7.49
C TYR A 309 13.02 -14.51 6.59
N GLU A 310 13.81 -15.45 6.06
CA GLU A 310 14.86 -15.14 5.09
C GLU A 310 14.28 -14.55 3.80
N MET A 311 13.18 -15.12 3.28
CA MET A 311 12.45 -14.59 2.11
C MET A 311 11.94 -13.17 2.38
N TYR A 312 11.34 -12.96 3.56
CA TYR A 312 10.87 -11.65 4.03
C TYR A 312 11.99 -10.60 4.12
N ALA A 313 13.09 -10.93 4.80
CA ALA A 313 14.19 -10.01 5.02
C ALA A 313 14.90 -9.62 3.70
N ARG A 314 15.09 -10.59 2.79
CA ARG A 314 15.66 -10.33 1.45
C ARG A 314 14.75 -9.52 0.55
N PHE A 315 13.44 -9.70 0.66
CA PHE A 315 12.48 -8.96 -0.16
C PHE A 315 12.61 -7.45 0.05
N CYS A 316 12.67 -6.98 1.30
CA CYS A 316 12.81 -5.54 1.58
C CYS A 316 14.06 -4.95 0.91
N LYS A 317 15.19 -5.67 0.97
CA LYS A 317 16.43 -5.30 0.27
C LYS A 317 16.23 -5.22 -1.25
N GLY A 318 15.66 -6.25 -1.86
CA GLY A 318 15.44 -6.33 -3.30
C GLY A 318 14.42 -5.31 -3.83
N TYR A 319 13.37 -5.05 -3.05
CA TYR A 319 12.28 -4.16 -3.40
C TYR A 319 12.74 -2.69 -3.47
N HIS A 320 13.53 -2.23 -2.50
CA HIS A 320 14.02 -0.84 -2.48
C HIS A 320 15.38 -0.64 -3.14
N GLY A 321 16.10 -1.73 -3.44
CA GLY A 321 17.47 -1.67 -3.95
C GLY A 321 18.48 -1.24 -2.89
N TYR A 322 18.19 -1.49 -1.61
CA TYR A 322 19.13 -1.17 -0.52
C TYR A 322 20.34 -2.10 -0.54
N GLU A 323 21.48 -1.60 -0.04
CA GLU A 323 22.69 -2.41 0.08
C GLU A 323 22.61 -3.39 1.26
N TYR A 324 21.82 -3.04 2.28
CA TYR A 324 21.67 -3.77 3.54
C TYR A 324 20.22 -4.26 3.76
N VAL A 325 20.06 -5.18 4.71
CA VAL A 325 18.79 -5.79 5.10
C VAL A 325 18.30 -5.12 6.37
N GLU A 326 17.17 -4.42 6.30
CA GLU A 326 16.58 -3.71 7.44
C GLU A 326 15.06 -3.94 7.50
N PRO A 327 14.62 -5.17 7.80
CA PRO A 327 13.19 -5.47 7.89
C PRO A 327 12.56 -4.76 9.09
N HIS A 328 11.31 -4.34 8.93
CA HIS A 328 10.52 -3.78 10.03
C HIS A 328 10.25 -4.81 11.14
N LEU A 329 9.81 -6.02 10.78
CA LEU A 329 9.44 -7.04 11.76
C LEU A 329 10.67 -7.82 12.22
N THR A 330 10.85 -7.88 13.54
CA THR A 330 11.76 -8.85 14.16
C THR A 330 11.28 -10.28 13.90
N VAL A 331 12.17 -11.27 14.07
CA VAL A 331 11.84 -12.69 13.90
C VAL A 331 10.58 -13.10 14.71
N SER A 332 10.46 -12.63 15.95
CA SER A 332 9.31 -12.92 16.81
C SER A 332 8.04 -12.15 16.39
N SER A 333 8.17 -10.88 16.02
CA SER A 333 7.06 -10.06 15.53
C SER A 333 6.51 -10.58 14.19
N PHE A 334 7.38 -11.09 13.31
CA PHE A 334 6.98 -11.68 12.04
C PHE A 334 6.06 -12.88 12.24
N LEU A 335 6.41 -13.80 13.15
CA LEU A 335 5.58 -14.96 13.43
C LEU A 335 4.22 -14.58 14.04
N ARG A 336 4.18 -13.52 14.87
CA ARG A 336 2.95 -13.06 15.55
C ARG A 336 2.03 -12.26 14.65
N ASN A 337 2.59 -11.36 13.86
CA ASN A 337 1.81 -10.39 13.07
C ASN A 337 1.46 -10.94 11.69
N GLY A 338 2.16 -11.97 11.23
CA GLY A 338 1.85 -12.61 9.95
C GLY A 338 3.08 -13.23 9.31
N PRO A 339 3.21 -14.56 9.29
CA PRO A 339 4.20 -15.18 8.43
C PRO A 339 3.73 -15.03 6.98
N PHE A 340 4.31 -14.06 6.29
CA PHE A 340 4.10 -13.81 4.88
C PHE A 340 4.95 -14.78 4.05
N VAL A 341 4.37 -15.36 3.01
CA VAL A 341 5.15 -16.06 1.98
C VAL A 341 5.39 -15.10 0.83
N ILE A 342 6.64 -14.66 0.66
CA ILE A 342 7.02 -13.71 -0.39
C ILE A 342 7.76 -14.43 -1.50
N ILE A 343 7.15 -14.45 -2.68
CA ILE A 343 7.69 -15.11 -3.86
C ILE A 343 8.23 -14.03 -4.80
N ASP A 344 9.54 -14.05 -5.01
CA ASP A 344 10.24 -13.16 -5.94
C ASP A 344 10.24 -13.75 -7.35
N CYS A 345 9.48 -13.10 -8.24
CA CYS A 345 9.40 -13.42 -9.66
C CYS A 345 10.05 -12.30 -10.50
N SER A 346 10.86 -11.42 -9.91
CA SER A 346 11.37 -10.23 -10.60
C SER A 346 12.33 -10.54 -11.75
N ARG A 347 12.90 -11.75 -11.78
CA ARG A 347 13.89 -12.23 -12.77
C ARG A 347 13.32 -13.33 -13.66
N GLN A 348 12.22 -13.04 -14.34
CA GLN A 348 11.61 -13.96 -15.30
C GLN A 348 12.28 -13.88 -16.68
N ASN A 349 12.23 -14.98 -17.43
CA ASN A 349 12.67 -15.02 -18.81
C ASN A 349 11.72 -14.20 -19.71
N GLU A 350 12.24 -13.22 -20.46
CA GLU A 350 11.44 -12.38 -21.37
C GLU A 350 11.26 -12.96 -22.78
N SER A 351 11.78 -14.17 -23.04
CA SER A 351 11.86 -14.74 -24.38
C SER A 351 10.53 -15.00 -25.09
N VAL A 352 9.38 -14.97 -24.40
CA VAL A 352 8.06 -15.16 -25.01
C VAL A 352 7.20 -13.90 -24.84
N LYS A 353 7.24 -13.02 -25.83
CA LYS A 353 6.64 -11.66 -25.79
C LYS A 353 5.14 -11.57 -26.12
N SER A 354 4.41 -12.69 -26.28
CA SER A 354 3.05 -12.63 -26.83
C SER A 354 1.99 -13.52 -26.14
N ALA A 355 2.27 -14.09 -24.98
CA ALA A 355 1.29 -14.95 -24.27
C ALA A 355 0.78 -14.27 -22.99
N THR A 356 -0.50 -14.44 -22.69
CA THR A 356 -1.05 -14.14 -21.37
C THR A 356 -0.37 -15.00 -20.30
N VAL A 357 -0.26 -14.49 -19.08
CA VAL A 357 0.32 -15.21 -17.93
C VAL A 357 -0.81 -15.64 -17.01
N ASP A 358 -1.06 -16.94 -16.93
CA ASP A 358 -1.97 -17.51 -15.92
C ASP A 358 -1.24 -17.59 -14.58
N VAL A 359 -1.85 -16.99 -13.56
CA VAL A 359 -1.31 -16.94 -12.20
C VAL A 359 -2.15 -17.85 -11.31
N ARG A 360 -1.57 -18.97 -10.88
CA ARG A 360 -2.21 -19.94 -9.99
C ARG A 360 -1.38 -20.14 -8.73
N MET A 361 -2.04 -20.27 -7.59
CA MET A 361 -1.40 -20.59 -6.31
C MET A 361 -1.90 -21.94 -5.80
N ASP A 362 -0.97 -22.84 -5.51
CA ASP A 362 -1.26 -24.08 -4.81
C ASP A 362 -0.62 -24.02 -3.42
N PHE A 363 -1.35 -24.41 -2.39
CA PHE A 363 -0.82 -24.45 -1.02
C PHE A 363 -1.36 -25.62 -0.22
N GLU A 364 -0.56 -26.04 0.76
CA GLU A 364 -0.81 -27.20 1.60
C GLU A 364 -0.69 -26.83 3.08
N LEU A 365 -1.66 -27.26 3.87
CA LEU A 365 -1.75 -27.10 5.32
C LEU A 365 -1.59 -28.46 6.00
N LYS A 366 -1.03 -28.47 7.22
CA LYS A 366 -0.81 -29.69 8.01
C LYS A 366 -2.10 -30.31 8.56
N ALA A 367 -3.14 -29.50 8.69
CA ALA A 367 -4.49 -29.89 9.05
C ALA A 367 -5.47 -29.13 8.15
N ASN A 368 -6.75 -29.51 8.19
CA ASN A 368 -7.78 -28.78 7.45
C ASN A 368 -7.74 -27.29 7.81
N ALA A 369 -7.96 -26.42 6.82
CA ALA A 369 -8.08 -24.99 7.06
C ALA A 369 -9.09 -24.73 8.19
N PRO A 370 -8.75 -23.91 9.21
CA PRO A 370 -9.69 -23.53 10.26
C PRO A 370 -10.94 -22.86 9.66
N ASP A 371 -12.06 -22.95 10.39
CA ASP A 371 -13.30 -22.27 9.99
C ASP A 371 -13.06 -20.76 9.86
N ASN A 372 -13.74 -20.12 8.89
CA ASN A 372 -13.61 -18.69 8.60
C ASN A 372 -12.18 -18.24 8.24
N THR A 373 -11.41 -19.11 7.59
CA THR A 373 -10.09 -18.74 7.05
C THR A 373 -10.23 -18.13 5.66
N THR A 374 -9.67 -16.95 5.49
CA THR A 374 -9.51 -16.23 4.22
C THR A 374 -8.05 -16.32 3.77
N ALA A 375 -7.83 -16.50 2.46
CA ALA A 375 -6.50 -16.37 1.87
C ALA A 375 -6.37 -15.07 1.06
N TYR A 376 -5.23 -14.42 1.19
CA TYR A 376 -4.89 -13.19 0.50
C TYR A 376 -3.68 -13.40 -0.40
N CYS A 377 -3.76 -12.86 -1.61
CA CYS A 377 -2.63 -12.76 -2.52
C CYS A 377 -2.49 -11.32 -3.00
N LEU A 378 -1.42 -10.67 -2.57
CA LEU A 378 -1.04 -9.35 -3.05
C LEU A 378 -0.02 -9.52 -4.18
N ILE A 379 -0.40 -9.11 -5.39
CA ILE A 379 0.45 -9.12 -6.57
C ILE A 379 1.02 -7.72 -6.77
N ILE A 380 2.34 -7.63 -6.90
CA ILE A 380 3.02 -6.40 -7.28
C ILE A 380 3.53 -6.57 -8.71
N HIS A 381 3.13 -5.68 -9.61
CA HIS A 381 3.55 -5.68 -11.01
C HIS A 381 3.89 -4.28 -11.49
N ASP A 382 4.65 -4.18 -12.57
CA ASP A 382 4.96 -2.88 -13.17
C ASP A 382 3.75 -2.34 -13.93
N ARG A 383 3.64 -1.00 -13.94
CA ARG A 383 2.65 -0.26 -14.71
C ARG A 383 3.32 0.95 -15.34
N VAL A 384 3.00 1.20 -16.60
CA VAL A 384 3.51 2.36 -17.33
C VAL A 384 2.35 3.14 -17.90
N ILE A 385 2.29 4.42 -17.55
CA ILE A 385 1.29 5.35 -18.03
C ILE A 385 2.02 6.50 -18.71
N GLU A 386 1.49 6.93 -19.84
CA GLU A 386 1.95 8.11 -20.54
C GLU A 386 0.91 9.22 -20.40
N TYR A 387 1.36 10.42 -20.09
CA TYR A 387 0.48 11.59 -20.09
C TYR A 387 1.10 12.75 -20.83
N ASN A 388 0.26 13.62 -21.39
CA ASN A 388 0.69 14.81 -22.09
C ASN A 388 0.22 16.06 -21.34
N PRO A 389 1.15 16.84 -20.75
CA PRO A 389 0.82 18.07 -20.00
C PRO A 389 0.12 19.17 -20.82
N LEU A 390 0.20 19.14 -22.15
CA LEU A 390 -0.43 20.15 -23.02
C LEU A 390 -1.85 19.77 -23.44
N THR A 391 -2.11 18.48 -23.65
CA THR A 391 -3.40 18.00 -24.16
C THR A 391 -4.28 17.35 -23.10
N SER A 392 -3.75 17.14 -21.88
CA SER A 392 -4.41 16.38 -20.80
C SER A 392 -4.77 14.95 -21.21
N VAL A 393 -4.13 14.40 -22.24
CA VAL A 393 -4.36 13.02 -22.66
C VAL A 393 -3.50 12.09 -21.84
N VAL A 394 -4.15 11.13 -21.17
CA VAL A 394 -3.51 10.04 -20.43
C VAL A 394 -3.76 8.72 -21.16
N ARG A 395 -2.73 7.89 -21.31
CA ARG A 395 -2.77 6.59 -21.99
C ARG A 395 -2.08 5.54 -21.14
N ARG A 396 -2.74 4.39 -20.98
CA ARG A 396 -2.13 3.21 -20.41
C ARG A 396 -1.37 2.48 -21.51
N ILE A 397 -0.11 2.16 -21.25
CA ILE A 397 0.64 1.23 -22.09
C ILE A 397 0.31 -0.17 -21.57
N THR A 398 -0.16 -1.05 -22.44
CA THR A 398 -0.54 -2.44 -22.12
C THR A 398 0.49 -3.44 -22.58
#